data_AF-A0A257MV20-F1
#
_entry.id   AF-A0A257MV20-F1
#
_cell.length_a   1.000
_cell.length_b   1.000
_cell.length_c   1.000
_cell.angle_alpha   90.00
_cell.angle_beta   90.00
_cell.angle_gamma   90.00
#
_symmetry.space_group_name_H-M   'P 1'
#
loop_
_entity.id
_entity.type
_entity.pdbx_description
1 polymer ?
#
loop_
_entity_poly.entity_id
_entity_poly.type
_entity_poly.pdbx_seq_one_letter_code
_entity_poly.pdbx_strand_id
1 'polypeptide(L)'
;MPWLVGTALIHSLAATEKRGVFKTWTVLLAIFAFSLSLLGTFLVRSGVLTSVHAFASDPARGLFILIFLAVVVGGSLLLYAIRAPYVKSSATFELVSRESLILLNNVLLVVTASSILLGTLYPLVIDALGLG
;
A
#
# COMPACT_ATOMS: atom_id res chain seq x y z
N MET A 1 8.22 -1.04 4.00
CA MET A 1 6.73 -1.06 3.91
C MET A 1 6.23 -1.72 2.63
N PRO A 2 6.68 -1.35 1.40
CA PRO A 2 6.16 -1.96 0.18
C PRO A 2 6.33 -3.47 0.13
N TRP A 3 7.46 -3.98 0.63
CA TRP A 3 7.73 -5.42 0.68
C TRP A 3 6.78 -6.19 1.60
N LEU A 4 6.32 -5.60 2.72
CA LEU A 4 5.36 -6.27 3.63
C LEU A 4 4.03 -6.50 2.92
N VAL A 5 3.50 -5.44 2.29
CA VAL A 5 2.26 -5.50 1.50
C VAL A 5 2.45 -6.34 0.23
N GLY A 6 3.63 -6.29 -0.39
CA GLY A 6 4.01 -7.14 -1.53
C GLY A 6 4.06 -8.63 -1.17
N THR A 7 4.58 -8.99 -0.01
CA THR A 7 4.53 -10.37 0.48
C THR A 7 3.11 -10.82 0.73
N ALA A 8 2.27 -9.98 1.36
CA ALA A 8 0.85 -10.26 1.52
C ALA A 8 0.15 -10.44 0.15
N LEU A 9 0.50 -9.60 -0.83
CA LEU A 9 0.01 -9.69 -2.20
C LEU A 9 0.36 -11.03 -2.84
N ILE A 10 1.61 -11.49 -2.74
CA ILE A 10 2.04 -12.77 -3.33
C ILE A 10 1.24 -13.94 -2.74
N HIS A 11 1.03 -13.96 -1.43
CA HIS A 11 0.22 -15.00 -0.79
C HIS A 11 -1.25 -14.92 -1.21
N SER A 12 -1.79 -13.70 -1.31
CA SER A 12 -3.16 -13.48 -1.79
C SER A 12 -3.33 -13.90 -3.25
N LEU A 13 -2.34 -13.64 -4.11
CA LEU A 13 -2.33 -14.02 -5.52
C LEU A 13 -2.34 -15.55 -5.66
N ALA A 14 -1.49 -16.25 -4.89
CA ALA A 14 -1.45 -17.70 -4.89
C ALA A 14 -2.80 -18.33 -4.50
N ALA A 15 -3.50 -17.74 -3.52
CA ALA A 15 -4.85 -18.16 -3.15
C ALA A 15 -5.88 -17.82 -4.23
N THR A 16 -5.77 -16.63 -4.84
CA THR A 16 -6.68 -16.17 -5.91
C THR A 16 -6.59 -17.05 -7.15
N GLU A 17 -5.38 -17.41 -7.58
CA GLU A 17 -5.13 -18.23 -8.77
C GLU A 17 -5.61 -19.66 -8.57
N LYS A 18 -5.31 -20.27 -7.42
CA LYS A 18 -5.63 -21.67 -7.14
C LYS A 18 -7.09 -21.93 -6.77
N ARG A 19 -7.76 -20.97 -6.12
CA ARG A 19 -9.08 -21.16 -5.51
C ARG A 19 -10.12 -20.11 -5.91
N GLY A 20 -9.73 -19.03 -6.59
CA GLY A 20 -10.63 -17.94 -6.94
C GLY A 20 -11.10 -17.08 -5.76
N VAL A 21 -10.53 -17.27 -4.56
CA VAL A 21 -10.79 -16.47 -3.34
C VAL A 21 -10.08 -15.12 -3.40
N PHE A 22 -10.51 -14.16 -2.57
CA PHE A 22 -9.76 -12.91 -2.29
C PHE A 22 -9.47 -12.00 -3.49
N LYS A 23 -10.13 -12.16 -4.64
CA LYS A 23 -9.88 -11.34 -5.85
C LYS A 23 -9.82 -9.84 -5.55
N THR A 24 -10.84 -9.32 -4.87
CA THR A 24 -10.96 -7.91 -4.51
C THR A 24 -9.84 -7.48 -3.56
N TRP A 25 -9.49 -8.31 -2.58
CA TRP A 25 -8.40 -8.07 -1.63
C TRP A 25 -7.03 -8.05 -2.33
N THR A 26 -6.79 -8.99 -3.25
CA THR A 26 -5.55 -9.06 -4.04
C THR A 26 -5.35 -7.80 -4.88
N VAL A 27 -6.41 -7.28 -5.51
CA VAL A 27 -6.33 -6.01 -6.26
C VAL A 27 -5.99 -4.84 -5.33
N LEU A 28 -6.63 -4.76 -4.16
CA LEU A 28 -6.36 -3.70 -3.19
C LEU A 28 -4.91 -3.76 -2.67
N LEU A 29 -4.40 -4.95 -2.37
CA LEU A 29 -3.00 -5.15 -1.98
C LEU A 29 -2.02 -4.74 -3.09
N ALA A 30 -2.36 -4.99 -4.36
CA ALA A 30 -1.53 -4.56 -5.49
C ALA A 30 -1.46 -3.04 -5.59
N ILE A 31 -2.60 -2.37 -5.44
CA ILE A 31 -2.68 -0.90 -5.38
C ILE A 31 -1.82 -0.37 -4.24
N PHE A 32 -1.97 -0.91 -3.03
CA PHE A 32 -1.20 -0.47 -1.87
C PHE A 32 0.30 -0.75 -1.97
N ALA A 33 0.71 -1.93 -2.47
CA ALA A 33 2.12 -2.26 -2.65
C ALA A 33 2.80 -1.26 -3.61
N PHE A 34 2.15 -0.95 -4.73
CA PHE A 34 2.65 0.04 -5.68
C PHE A 34 2.64 1.47 -5.10
N SER A 35 1.55 1.85 -4.45
CA SER A 35 1.39 3.17 -3.80
C SER A 35 2.48 3.42 -2.75
N LEU A 36 2.77 2.43 -1.91
CA LEU A 36 3.83 2.52 -0.90
C LEU A 36 5.23 2.64 -1.52
N SER A 37 5.45 2.02 -2.69
CA SER A 37 6.72 2.16 -3.43
C SER A 37 6.90 3.59 -3.96
N LEU A 38 5.83 4.16 -4.51
CA LEU A 38 5.82 5.56 -4.95
C LEU A 38 5.98 6.52 -3.77
N LEU A 39 5.31 6.27 -2.65
CA LEU A 39 5.49 7.05 -1.43
C LEU A 39 6.95 7.00 -0.94
N GLY A 40 7.58 5.83 -0.94
CA GLY A 40 9.01 5.72 -0.61
C GLY A 40 9.90 6.56 -1.51
N THR A 41 9.58 6.62 -2.81
CA THR A 41 10.28 7.48 -3.77
C THR A 41 10.09 8.96 -3.43
N PHE A 42 8.86 9.37 -3.10
CA PHE A 42 8.57 10.73 -2.63
C PHE A 42 9.39 11.07 -1.38
N LEU A 43 9.37 10.22 -0.36
CA LEU A 43 10.05 10.46 0.91
C LEU A 43 11.56 10.67 0.76
N VAL A 44 12.23 9.93 -0.14
CA VAL A 44 13.69 10.01 -0.33
C VAL A 44 14.10 11.10 -1.33
N ARG A 45 13.22 11.49 -2.27
CA ARG A 45 13.57 12.43 -3.36
C ARG A 45 13.01 13.84 -3.19
N SER A 46 11.98 14.03 -2.36
CA SER A 46 11.34 15.33 -2.17
C SER A 46 12.13 16.29 -1.30
N GLY A 47 13.06 15.79 -0.49
CA GLY A 47 13.72 16.58 0.56
C GLY A 47 12.88 16.79 1.82
N VAL A 48 11.70 16.17 1.91
CA VAL A 48 10.82 16.24 3.10
C VAL A 48 11.46 15.57 4.32
N LEU A 49 12.32 14.56 4.11
CA LEU A 49 13.14 13.95 5.15
C LEU A 49 14.57 14.45 5.03
N THR A 50 15.12 14.95 6.13
CA THR A 50 16.55 15.22 6.26
C THR A 50 17.27 13.90 6.53
N SER A 51 18.03 13.41 5.55
CA SER A 51 18.80 12.17 5.67
C SER A 51 20.13 12.30 4.96
N VAL A 52 21.20 11.80 5.58
CA VAL A 52 22.54 11.74 4.96
C VAL A 52 22.59 10.82 3.74
N HIS A 53 21.60 9.93 3.59
CA HIS A 53 21.44 9.05 2.43
C HIS A 53 20.45 9.60 1.39
N ALA A 54 19.90 10.79 1.60
CA ALA A 54 19.06 11.45 0.61
C ALA A 54 19.95 12.03 -0.49
N PHE A 55 19.96 11.37 -1.65
CA PHE A 55 20.68 11.84 -2.84
C PHE A 55 19.74 12.64 -3.74
N ALA A 56 20.19 13.80 -4.22
CA ALA A 56 19.47 14.68 -5.16
C ALA A 56 18.08 15.12 -4.67
N SER A 57 18.04 15.74 -3.48
CA SER A 57 16.87 16.44 -2.95
C SER A 57 16.60 17.72 -3.76
N ASP A 58 15.53 17.70 -4.55
CA ASP A 58 15.06 18.84 -5.35
C ASP A 58 13.55 19.02 -5.06
N PRO A 59 13.14 20.11 -4.38
CA PRO A 59 11.75 20.35 -4.03
C PRO A 59 10.80 20.33 -5.24
N ALA A 60 11.27 20.77 -6.42
CA ALA A 60 10.45 20.76 -7.64
C ALA A 60 10.12 19.32 -8.08
N ARG A 61 11.09 18.39 -7.94
CA ARG A 61 10.86 16.95 -8.18
C ARG A 61 9.94 16.36 -7.13
N GLY A 62 10.07 16.80 -5.88
CA GLY A 62 9.17 16.42 -4.79
C GLY A 62 7.71 16.71 -5.12
N LEU A 63 7.41 17.93 -5.59
CA LEU A 63 6.07 18.33 -5.99
C LEU A 63 5.55 17.50 -7.18
N PHE A 64 6.38 17.27 -8.20
CA PHE A 64 6.00 16.40 -9.32
C PHE A 64 5.63 14.98 -8.84
N ILE A 65 6.47 14.37 -7.99
CA ILE A 65 6.21 13.02 -7.47
C ILE A 65 4.95 13.02 -6.60
N LEU A 66 4.69 14.07 -5.81
CA LEU A 66 3.50 14.17 -4.99
C LEU A 66 2.21 14.23 -5.83
N ILE A 67 2.19 15.05 -6.89
CA ILE A 67 1.07 15.11 -7.83
C ILE A 67 0.89 13.75 -8.51
N PHE A 68 1.99 13.14 -8.97
CA PHE A 68 1.96 11.81 -9.60
C PHE A 68 1.41 10.75 -8.63
N LEU A 69 1.85 10.77 -7.38
CA LEU A 69 1.32 9.91 -6.31
C LEU A 69 -0.18 10.11 -6.12
N ALA A 70 -0.65 11.36 -6.01
CA ALA A 70 -2.06 11.66 -5.82
C ALA A 70 -2.92 11.15 -7.00
N VAL A 71 -2.46 11.35 -8.24
CA VAL A 71 -3.16 10.88 -9.45
C VAL A 71 -3.20 9.35 -9.50
N VAL A 72 -2.06 8.69 -9.28
CA VAL A 72 -1.97 7.23 -9.36
C VAL A 72 -2.76 6.56 -8.24
N VAL A 73 -2.59 6.99 -7.00
CA VAL A 73 -3.26 6.41 -5.84
C VAL A 73 -4.76 6.72 -5.89
N GLY A 74 -5.14 7.97 -6.10
CA GLY A 74 -6.53 8.38 -6.21
C GLY A 74 -7.24 7.73 -7.39
N GLY A 75 -6.61 7.73 -8.57
CA GLY A 75 -7.16 7.12 -9.78
C GLY A 75 -7.31 5.61 -9.67
N SER A 76 -6.32 4.91 -9.11
CA SER A 76 -6.41 3.45 -8.92
C SER A 76 -7.47 3.06 -7.88
N LEU A 77 -7.58 3.78 -6.76
CA LEU A 77 -8.62 3.55 -5.75
C LEU A 77 -10.01 3.90 -6.26
N LEU A 78 -10.15 4.96 -7.06
CA LEU A 78 -11.41 5.31 -7.72
C LEU A 78 -11.84 4.21 -8.70
N LEU A 79 -10.93 3.76 -9.55
CA LEU A 79 -11.19 2.64 -10.47
C LEU A 79 -11.56 1.36 -9.72
N TYR A 80 -10.86 1.07 -8.62
CA TYR A 80 -11.19 -0.04 -7.75
C TYR A 80 -12.60 0.10 -7.18
N ALA A 81 -13.00 1.26 -6.66
CA ALA A 81 -14.34 1.48 -6.12
C ALA A 81 -15.43 1.31 -7.19
N ILE A 82 -15.21 1.82 -8.41
CA ILE A 82 -16.14 1.67 -9.53
C ILE A 82 -16.24 0.21 -9.99
N ARG A 83 -15.12 -0.52 -10.00
CA ARG A 83 -15.06 -1.90 -10.50
C ARG A 83 -15.39 -2.96 -9.44
N ALA A 84 -15.31 -2.63 -8.15
CA ALA A 84 -15.52 -3.57 -7.05
C ALA A 84 -16.83 -4.39 -7.16
N PRO A 85 -17.99 -3.82 -7.55
CA PRO A 85 -19.23 -4.59 -7.69
C PRO A 85 -19.18 -5.68 -8.78
N TYR A 86 -18.34 -5.51 -9.79
CA TYR A 86 -18.18 -6.46 -10.90
C TYR A 86 -17.19 -7.59 -10.57
N VAL A 87 -16.35 -7.40 -9.56
CA VAL A 87 -15.35 -8.40 -9.14
C VAL A 87 -15.97 -9.32 -8.09
N LYS A 88 -16.68 -10.36 -8.56
CA LYS A 88 -17.23 -11.38 -7.67
C LYS A 88 -16.15 -12.38 -7.24
N SER A 89 -15.93 -12.48 -5.94
CA SER A 89 -15.18 -13.58 -5.32
C SER A 89 -16.15 -14.73 -5.09
N SER A 90 -15.95 -15.84 -5.80
CA SER A 90 -16.82 -17.01 -5.77
C SER A 90 -16.14 -18.12 -4.99
N ALA A 91 -16.08 -17.99 -3.66
CA ALA A 91 -15.58 -19.07 -2.82
C ALA A 91 -15.91 -18.83 -1.35
N THR A 92 -16.55 -19.83 -0.75
CA THR A 92 -16.70 -19.98 0.70
C THR A 92 -15.51 -20.80 1.22
N PHE A 93 -14.91 -20.38 2.32
CA PHE A 93 -13.87 -21.15 3.01
C PHE A 93 -14.25 -21.33 4.49
N GLU A 94 -13.84 -22.45 5.09
CA GLU A 94 -14.06 -22.72 6.50
C GLU A 94 -13.13 -21.87 7.38
N LEU A 95 -13.60 -21.53 8.59
CA LEU A 95 -12.85 -20.70 9.54
C LEU A 95 -11.46 -21.27 9.86
N VAL A 96 -11.32 -22.60 9.95
CA VAL A 96 -10.04 -23.28 10.13
C VAL A 96 -9.62 -23.92 8.82
N SER A 97 -8.93 -23.14 7.97
CA SER A 97 -8.47 -23.58 6.65
C SER A 97 -7.11 -22.97 6.30
N ARG A 98 -6.49 -23.47 5.22
CA ARG A 98 -5.25 -22.88 4.68
C ARG A 98 -5.48 -21.44 4.24
N GLU A 99 -6.67 -21.16 3.71
CA GLU A 99 -7.11 -19.85 3.25
C GLU A 99 -7.26 -18.88 4.43
N SER A 100 -7.78 -19.33 5.57
CA SER A 100 -7.82 -18.53 6.80
C SER A 100 -6.43 -18.17 7.33
N LEU A 101 -5.47 -19.11 7.27
CA LEU A 101 -4.09 -18.84 7.66
C LEU A 101 -3.41 -17.82 6.74
N ILE A 102 -3.67 -17.90 5.42
CA ILE A 102 -3.21 -16.91 4.45
C ILE A 102 -3.82 -15.54 4.75
N LEU A 103 -5.13 -15.48 5.04
CA LEU A 103 -5.81 -14.23 5.39
C LEU A 103 -5.23 -13.62 6.68
N LEU A 104 -5.04 -14.43 7.72
CA LEU A 104 -4.45 -13.97 8.99
C LEU A 104 -3.04 -13.41 8.80
N ASN A 105 -2.20 -14.11 8.04
CA ASN A 105 -0.86 -13.64 7.69
C ASN A 105 -0.91 -12.30 6.93
N ASN A 106 -1.82 -12.18 5.95
CA ASN A 106 -1.98 -10.94 5.21
C ASN A 106 -2.42 -9.78 6.10
N VAL A 107 -3.37 -10.00 7.01
CA VAL A 107 -3.81 -9.00 7.98
C VAL A 107 -2.65 -8.56 8.86
N LEU A 108 -1.87 -9.50 9.40
CA LEU A 108 -0.70 -9.18 10.24
C LEU A 108 0.33 -8.33 9.48
N LEU A 109 0.65 -8.69 8.24
CA LEU A 109 1.59 -7.94 7.40
C LEU A 109 1.08 -6.53 7.08
N VAL A 110 -0.21 -6.38 6.76
CA VAL A 110 -0.83 -5.08 6.47
C VAL A 110 -0.88 -4.20 7.72
N VAL A 111 -1.23 -4.76 8.88
CA VAL A 111 -1.23 -4.02 10.16
C VAL A 111 0.18 -3.57 10.50
N THR A 112 1.18 -4.44 10.37
CA THR A 112 2.59 -4.09 10.59
C THR A 112 3.04 -2.97 9.67
N ALA A 113 2.72 -3.06 8.37
CA ALA A 113 3.04 -2.01 7.40
C ALA A 113 2.35 -0.69 7.75
N SER A 114 1.10 -0.72 8.19
CA SER A 114 0.31 0.46 8.58
C SER A 114 0.88 1.12 9.83
N SER A 115 1.28 0.34 10.85
CA SER A 115 1.93 0.87 12.05
C SER A 115 3.25 1.56 11.74
N ILE A 116 4.09 0.97 10.87
CA ILE A 116 5.34 1.59 10.43
C ILE A 116 5.06 2.87 9.63
N LEU A 117 4.06 2.83 8.73
CA LEU A 117 3.66 3.99 7.93
C LEU A 117 3.23 5.15 8.81
N LEU A 118 2.37 4.87 9.79
CA LEU A 118 1.90 5.87 10.74
C LEU A 118 3.08 6.46 11.52
N GLY A 119 3.97 5.65 12.06
CA GLY A 119 5.18 6.13 12.75
C GLY A 119 6.11 6.94 11.84
N THR A 120 6.17 6.63 10.55
CA THR A 120 7.00 7.34 9.57
C THR A 120 6.40 8.69 9.18
N LEU A 121 5.08 8.75 8.95
CA LEU A 121 4.40 9.95 8.46
C LEU A 121 3.96 10.88 9.58
N TYR A 122 3.75 10.38 10.80
CA TYR A 122 3.23 11.18 11.92
C TYR A 122 4.07 12.45 12.18
N PRO A 123 5.41 12.39 12.35
CA PRO A 123 6.20 13.59 12.57
C PRO A 123 6.13 14.58 11.39
N LEU A 124 6.13 14.05 10.15
CA LEU A 124 6.07 14.86 8.93
C LEU A 124 4.74 15.64 8.84
N VAL A 125 3.64 15.02 9.26
CA VAL A 125 2.32 15.67 9.25
C VAL A 125 2.25 16.77 10.31
N ILE A 126 2.80 16.52 11.51
CA ILE A 126 2.85 17.52 12.59
C ILE A 126 3.69 18.74 12.17
N ASP A 127 4.86 18.51 11.60
CA ASP A 127 5.76 19.56 11.10
C ASP A 127 5.09 20.37 9.97
N ALA A 128 4.46 19.69 8.99
CA ALA A 128 3.75 20.34 7.89
C ALA A 128 2.55 21.21 8.33
N LEU A 129 1.94 20.89 9.48
CA LEU A 129 0.84 21.66 10.07
C LEU A 129 1.33 22.79 10.99
N GLY A 130 2.64 22.91 11.24
CA GLY A 130 3.21 23.88 12.18
C GLY A 130 2.83 23.60 13.64
N LEU A 131 2.56 22.34 13.97
CA LEU A 131 2.16 21.89 15.31
C LEU A 131 3.36 21.34 16.14
N GLY A 132 4.58 21.50 15.63
CA GLY A 132 5.83 21.08 16.25
C GLY A 132 6.99 21.96 15.81
#